data_AF-A0A8T4J7R9-F1
#
_entry.id   AF-A0A8T4J7R9-F1
#
_cell.length_a   1.000
_cell.length_b   1.000
_cell.length_c   1.000
_cell.angle_alpha   90.00
_cell.angle_beta   90.00
_cell.angle_gamma   90.00
#
_symmetry.space_group_name_H-M   'P 1'
#
loop_
_entity.id
_entity.type
_entity.pdbx_description
1 polymer ?
#
loop_
_entity_poly.entity_id
_entity_poly.type
_entity_poly.pdbx_seq_one_letter_code
_entity_poly.pdbx_strand_id
1 'polypeptide(L)' 'DLGDDGVDVRVERESFTPVVEFAHGLRDRLAAQLGGAPVLPTGAGHDAGILSASVPTAMLYVRNPTGVSHSPAEFAA' A
#
# COMPACT_ATOMS: atom_id res chain seq x y z
N ASP A 1 -35.29 -25.34 -14.15
CA ASP A 1 -34.29 -25.84 -15.09
C ASP A 1 -33.52 -24.64 -15.62
N LEU A 2 -32.47 -24.23 -14.90
CA LEU A 2 -31.61 -23.11 -15.28
C LEU A 2 -30.30 -23.74 -15.75
N GLY A 3 -29.95 -23.43 -17.00
CA GLY A 3 -28.99 -24.15 -17.83
C GLY A 3 -27.60 -24.32 -17.25
N ASP A 4 -27.02 -25.48 -17.54
CA ASP A 4 -25.60 -25.76 -17.46
C ASP A 4 -24.97 -25.34 -18.80
N ASP A 5 -24.27 -24.20 -18.82
CA ASP A 5 -23.60 -23.68 -20.03
C ASP A 5 -22.31 -24.46 -20.37
N GLY A 6 -21.95 -25.50 -19.60
CA GLY A 6 -20.80 -26.38 -19.87
C GLY A 6 -19.43 -25.73 -19.64
N VAL A 7 -19.36 -24.66 -18.84
CA VAL A 7 -18.11 -23.93 -18.54
C VAL A 7 -17.48 -24.40 -17.21
N ASP A 8 -16.24 -24.88 -17.27
CA ASP A 8 -15.40 -25.15 -16.08
C ASP A 8 -14.56 -23.90 -15.72
N VAL A 9 -14.59 -23.50 -14.45
CA VAL A 9 -13.81 -22.36 -13.92
C VAL A 9 -12.96 -22.82 -12.76
N ARG A 10 -11.66 -22.53 -12.83
CA ARG A 10 -10.69 -22.79 -11.75
C ARG A 10 -10.14 -21.48 -11.22
N VAL A 11 -10.07 -21.39 -9.89
CA VAL A 11 -9.57 -20.21 -9.19
C VAL A 11 -8.40 -20.63 -8.30
N GLU A 12 -7.27 -19.98 -8.48
CA GLU A 12 -6.09 -20.11 -7.64
C GLU A 12 -5.64 -18.73 -7.15
N ARG A 13 -5.18 -18.65 -5.91
CA ARG A 13 -4.65 -17.40 -5.35
C ARG A 13 -3.14 -17.34 -5.58
N GLU A 14 -2.73 -16.62 -6.61
CA GLU A 14 -1.32 -16.48 -7.00
C GLU A 14 -0.48 -15.66 -6.01
N SER A 15 -1.07 -14.63 -5.38
CA SER A 15 -0.34 -13.75 -4.47
C SER A 15 -1.20 -13.28 -3.30
N PHE A 16 -0.58 -13.21 -2.13
CA PHE A 16 -1.19 -12.67 -0.93
C PHE A 16 -0.12 -12.21 0.06
N THR A 17 -0.30 -10.99 0.56
CA THR A 17 0.50 -10.44 1.65
C THR A 17 -0.47 -10.07 2.78
N PRO A 18 -0.25 -10.53 4.02
CA PRO A 18 -1.04 -10.07 5.16
C PRO A 18 -0.76 -8.60 5.47
N VAL A 19 -1.47 -8.03 6.43
CA VAL A 19 -1.15 -6.68 6.93
C VAL A 19 0.30 -6.67 7.45
N VAL A 20 1.08 -5.69 6.98
CA VAL A 20 2.44 -5.43 7.45
C VAL A 20 2.42 -4.15 8.28
N GLU A 21 2.75 -4.28 9.56
CA GLU A 21 2.89 -3.15 10.48
C GLU A 21 4.36 -2.77 10.61
N PHE A 22 4.68 -1.48 10.42
CA PHE A 22 6.03 -0.97 10.65
C PHE A 22 6.22 -0.59 12.12
N ALA A 23 7.45 -0.76 12.61
CA ALA A 23 7.84 -0.22 13.91
C ALA A 23 7.64 1.31 13.93
N HIS A 24 6.93 1.80 14.94
CA HIS A 24 6.47 3.18 14.99
C HIS A 24 7.59 4.22 15.19
N GLY A 25 8.73 3.83 15.77
CA GLY A 25 9.76 4.79 16.19
C GLY A 25 10.37 5.63 15.05
N LEU A 26 10.52 5.09 13.83
CA LEU A 26 11.00 5.88 12.68
C LEU A 26 9.90 6.80 12.15
N ARG A 27 8.66 6.29 12.02
CA ARG A 27 7.47 7.06 11.61
C ARG A 27 7.24 8.25 12.54
N ASP A 28 7.27 8.04 13.85
CA ASP A 28 6.95 9.07 14.84
C ASP A 28 8.03 10.18 14.85
N ARG A 29 9.30 9.82 14.66
CA ARG A 29 10.38 10.80 14.47
C ARG A 29 10.18 11.64 13.22
N LEU A 30 9.82 11.01 12.09
CA LEU A 30 9.53 11.74 10.86
C LEU A 30 8.32 12.68 11.03
N ALA A 31 7.24 12.20 11.63
CA ALA A 31 6.05 13.00 11.89
C ALA A 31 6.38 14.25 12.73
N ALA A 32 7.17 14.11 13.80
CA ALA A 32 7.61 15.22 14.64
C ALA A 32 8.45 16.25 13.86
N GLN A 33 9.36 15.80 13.00
CA GLN A 33 10.19 16.68 12.17
C GLN A 33 9.38 17.40 11.08
N LEU A 34 8.28 16.81 10.63
CA LEU A 34 7.40 17.34 9.59
C LEU A 34 6.20 18.11 10.15
N GLY A 35 6.34 18.69 11.36
CA GLY A 35 5.31 19.53 11.95
C GLY A 35 4.06 18.78 12.42
N GLY A 36 4.21 17.51 12.81
CA GLY A 36 3.08 16.67 13.23
C GLY A 36 2.29 16.11 12.06
N ALA A 37 2.97 15.76 10.95
CA ALA A 37 2.33 15.17 9.77
C ALA A 37 1.43 13.97 10.16
N PRO A 38 0.23 13.85 9.56
CA PRO A 38 -0.71 12.80 9.91
C PRO A 38 -0.16 11.41 9.55
N VAL A 39 -0.49 10.43 10.40
CA VAL A 39 -0.20 9.02 10.12
C VAL A 39 -1.34 8.42 9.30
N LEU A 40 -0.99 7.81 8.17
CA LEU A 40 -1.93 7.19 7.25
C LEU A 40 -1.54 5.73 6.99
N PRO A 41 -2.50 4.79 6.89
CA PRO A 41 -2.24 3.47 6.34
C PRO A 41 -2.00 3.55 4.83
N THR A 42 -1.31 2.56 4.28
CA THR A 42 -1.19 2.39 2.82
C THR A 42 -2.22 1.39 2.30
N GLY A 43 -2.81 1.69 1.13
CA GLY A 43 -3.70 0.77 0.41
C GLY A 43 -3.01 -0.07 -0.66
N ALA A 44 -1.70 0.11 -0.87
CA ALA A 44 -0.95 -0.57 -1.91
C ALA A 44 0.30 -1.26 -1.35
N GLY A 45 0.73 -2.34 -2.02
CA GLY A 45 2.02 -2.97 -1.75
C GLY A 45 3.17 -2.05 -2.13
N HIS A 46 4.21 -2.02 -1.31
CA HIS A 46 5.46 -1.29 -1.55
C HIS A 46 6.64 -2.16 -1.11
N ASP A 47 7.81 -1.98 -1.72
CA ASP A 47 9.02 -2.72 -1.34
C ASP A 47 9.39 -2.53 0.13
N ALA A 48 9.08 -1.35 0.68
CA ALA A 48 9.21 -1.06 2.11
C ALA A 48 8.49 -2.10 2.99
N GLY A 49 7.34 -2.63 2.54
CA GLY A 49 6.63 -3.73 3.19
C GLY A 49 7.52 -4.96 3.39
N ILE A 50 8.21 -5.38 2.34
CA ILE A 50 9.13 -6.53 2.36
C ILE A 50 10.38 -6.22 3.19
N LEU A 51 10.97 -5.05 2.99
CA LEU A 51 12.22 -4.65 3.66
C LEU A 51 12.05 -4.43 5.16
N SER A 52 10.84 -4.10 5.62
CA SER A 52 10.55 -3.82 7.03
C SER A 52 10.84 -4.97 7.99
N ALA A 53 10.89 -6.20 7.48
CA ALA A 53 11.28 -7.38 8.27
C ALA A 53 12.77 -7.37 8.66
N SER A 54 13.60 -6.61 7.95
CA SER A 54 15.06 -6.63 8.09
C SER A 54 15.64 -5.30 8.58
N VAL A 55 14.99 -4.18 8.27
CA VAL A 55 15.50 -2.83 8.60
C VAL A 55 14.40 -1.92 9.16
N PRO A 56 14.72 -1.01 10.10
CA PRO A 56 13.77 0.01 10.55
C PRO A 56 13.23 0.81 9.36
N THR A 57 11.92 0.77 9.17
CA THR A 57 11.27 1.27 7.94
C THR A 57 10.11 2.20 8.27
N ALA A 58 9.97 3.25 7.47
CA ALA A 58 8.81 4.14 7.43
C ALA A 58 8.65 4.66 6.01
N MET A 59 7.44 5.04 5.62
CA MET A 59 7.16 5.70 4.34
C MET A 59 6.71 7.13 4.57
N LEU A 60 7.11 8.03 3.68
CA LEU A 60 6.63 9.41 3.62
C LEU A 60 5.78 9.58 2.36
N TYR A 61 4.55 10.04 2.54
CA TYR A 61 3.63 10.30 1.44
C TYR A 61 3.64 11.78 1.12
N VAL A 62 3.72 12.10 -0.18
CA VAL A 62 3.43 13.44 -0.71
C VAL A 62 2.03 13.46 -1.28
N ARG A 63 1.34 14.60 -1.14
CA ARG A 63 -0.04 14.74 -1.59
C ARG A 63 -0.07 14.78 -3.11
N ASN A 64 -0.79 13.82 -3.71
CA ASN A 64 -1.27 13.91 -5.08
C ASN A 64 -2.67 14.55 -5.05
N PRO A 65 -2.88 15.75 -5.63
CA PRO A 65 -4.16 16.46 -5.57
C PRO A 65 -5.33 15.75 -6.24
N THR A 66 -5.06 14.89 -7.23
CA THR A 66 -6.10 14.15 -7.97
C THR A 66 -6.42 12.81 -7.31
N GLY A 67 -5.48 12.27 -6.53
CA GLY A 67 -5.54 10.92 -5.97
C GLY A 67 -5.38 9.82 -7.03
N VAL A 68 -5.14 10.18 -8.30
CA VAL A 68 -4.96 9.24 -9.41
C VAL A 68 -3.53 8.72 -9.41
N SER A 69 -3.38 7.41 -9.59
CA SER A 69 -2.09 6.75 -9.79
C SER A 69 -2.15 5.72 -10.93
N HIS A 70 -1.01 5.23 -11.41
CA HIS A 70 -0.87 4.30 -12.54
C HIS A 70 -1.54 4.80 -13.83
N SER A 71 -1.50 6.11 -14.03
CA SER A 71 -2.17 6.78 -15.15
C SER A 71 -1.34 7.97 -15.62
N PRO A 72 -1.39 8.33 -16.91
CA PRO A 72 -0.78 9.56 -17.41
C PRO A 72 -1.26 10.84 -16.70
N ALA A 73 -2.42 10.79 -16.02
CA ALA A 73 -2.95 11.92 -15.25
C ALA A 73 -2.42 11.99 -13.80
N GLU A 74 -1.52 11.09 -13.40
CA GLU A 74 -0.87 11.11 -12.09
C GLU A 74 0.09 12.32 -11.98
N PHE A 75 -0.02 13.07 -10.88
CA PHE A 75 0.80 14.24 -10.64
C PHE A 75 0.94 14.59 -9.15
N ALA A 76 2.14 14.98 -8.75
CA ALA A 76 2.44 15.58 -7.45
C ALA A 76 3.31 16.84 -7.68
N ALA A 77 3.04 17.90 -6.91
CA ALA A 77 3.70 19.19 -7.01
C ALA A 77 4.48 19.52 -5.75
#